data_AF-A0A437MJT7-F1
#
_entry.id   AF-A0A437MJT7-F1
#
_cell.length_a   1.000
_cell.length_b   1.000
_cell.length_c   1.000
_cell.angle_alpha   90.00
_cell.angle_beta   90.00
_cell.angle_gamma   90.00
#
_symmetry.space_group_name_H-M   'P 1'
#
loop_
_entity.id
_entity.type
_entity.pdbx_description
1 polymer ?
#
loop_
_entity_poly.entity_id
_entity_poly.type
_entity_poly.pdbx_seq_one_letter_code
_entity_poly.pdbx_strand_id
1 'polypeptide(L)' 'MTDNEAAGAFGLLLAVTLFAAWLTHVIACIKAASWLFLIAGGICAPVAVVHGVGIWFGAWP' A
#
# COMPACT_ATOMS: atom_id res chain seq x y z
N MET A 1 -3.48 11.04 26.86
CA MET A 1 -2.85 11.08 25.54
C MET A 1 -2.30 12.47 25.39
N THR A 2 -1.01 12.64 25.58
CA THR A 2 -0.36 13.90 25.22
C THR A 2 -0.32 14.01 23.70
N ASP A 3 -0.29 15.22 23.17
CA ASP A 3 -0.42 15.45 21.71
C ASP A 3 0.65 14.73 20.88
N ASN A 4 1.83 14.52 21.46
CA ASN A 4 2.94 13.77 20.89
C ASN A 4 2.72 12.25 20.86
N GLU A 5 2.01 11.67 21.82
CA GLU A 5 1.67 10.24 21.83
C GLU A 5 0.66 9.92 20.72
N ALA A 6 -0.35 10.78 20.55
CA ALA A 6 -1.34 10.65 19.48
C ALA A 6 -0.70 10.79 18.09
N ALA A 7 0.21 11.75 17.92
CA ALA A 7 0.97 11.91 16.69
C ALA A 7 1.85 10.69 16.38
N GLY A 8 2.50 10.12 17.39
CA GLY A 8 3.31 8.91 17.25
C GLY A 8 2.49 7.69 16.84
N ALA A 9 1.34 7.47 17.48
CA ALA A 9 0.44 6.38 17.13
C ALA A 9 -0.12 6.53 15.70
N PHE A 10 -0.52 7.74 15.32
CA PHE A 10 -1.00 8.04 13.97
C PHE A 10 0.08 7.76 12.91
N GLY A 11 1.30 8.22 13.12
CA GLY A 11 2.42 7.99 12.20
C GLY A 11 2.72 6.50 12.02
N LEU A 12 2.71 5.73 13.11
CA LEU A 12 2.90 4.28 13.06
C LEU A 12 1.80 3.57 12.28
N LEU A 13 0.54 3.90 12.56
CA LEU A 13 -0.60 3.31 11.86
C LEU A 13 -0.54 3.62 10.36
N LEU A 14 -0.26 4.86 9.99
CA LEU A 14 -0.11 5.27 8.60
C LEU A 14 1.01 4.48 7.90
N ALA A 15 2.19 4.36 8.52
CA ALA A 15 3.31 3.63 7.94
C ALA A 15 2.98 2.15 7.71
N VAL A 16 2.34 1.50 8.69
CA VAL A 16 1.91 0.10 8.58
C VAL A 16 0.85 -0.06 7.48
N THR A 17 -0.13 0.83 7.40
CA THR A 17 -1.17 0.79 6.35
C THR A 17 -0.57 0.98 4.96
N LEU A 18 0.33 1.94 4.77
CA LEU A 18 0.99 2.17 3.48
C LEU A 18 1.84 0.97 3.07
N PHE A 19 2.58 0.38 4.00
CA PHE A 19 3.38 -0.82 3.73
C PHE A 19 2.50 -2.04 3.39
N ALA A 20 1.41 -2.25 4.13
CA ALA A 20 0.46 -3.32 3.86
C ALA A 20 -0.21 -3.16 2.48
N ALA A 21 -0.58 -1.93 2.09
CA ALA A 21 -1.13 -1.64 0.77
C ALA A 21 -0.11 -1.93 -0.33
N TRP A 22 1.13 -1.46 -0.16
CA TRP A 22 2.22 -1.74 -1.09
C TRP A 22 2.46 -3.25 -1.28
N LEU A 23 2.50 -4.02 -0.18
CA LEU A 23 2.66 -5.47 -0.23
C LEU A 23 1.49 -6.15 -0.96
N THR A 24 0.26 -5.68 -0.73
CA THR A 24 -0.93 -6.17 -1.44
C THR A 24 -0.78 -5.99 -2.95
N HIS A 25 -0.32 -4.82 -3.41
CA HIS A 25 -0.04 -4.57 -4.82
C HIS A 25 1.02 -5.55 -5.37
N VAL A 26 2.14 -5.75 -4.67
CA VAL A 26 3.21 -6.65 -5.13
C VAL A 26 2.68 -8.08 -5.33
N ILE A 27 1.96 -8.61 -4.33
CA ILE A 27 1.42 -9.97 -4.39
C ILE A 27 0.40 -10.10 -5.52
N ALA A 28 -0.51 -9.14 -5.67
CA ALA A 28 -1.52 -9.16 -6.72
C ALA A 28 -0.90 -9.09 -8.13
N CYS A 29 0.05 -8.17 -8.36
CA CYS A 29 0.73 -8.03 -9.65
C CYS A 29 1.54 -9.27 -10.02
N ILE A 30 2.19 -9.94 -9.05
CA ILE A 30 2.88 -11.22 -9.29
C ILE A 30 1.88 -12.30 -9.69
N LYS A 31 0.78 -12.46 -8.94
CA LYS A 31 -0.26 -13.46 -9.26
C LYS A 31 -0.91 -13.23 -10.62
N ALA A 32 -1.07 -11.98 -11.03
CA ALA A 32 -1.65 -11.58 -12.31
C ALA A 32 -0.61 -11.49 -13.45
N ALA A 33 0.66 -11.86 -13.22
CA ALA A 33 1.77 -11.70 -14.17
C ALA A 33 1.86 -10.29 -14.79
N SER A 34 1.48 -9.26 -14.03
CA SER A 34 1.41 -7.86 -14.46
C SER A 34 2.75 -7.15 -14.24
N TRP A 35 3.77 -7.57 -15.01
CA TRP A 35 5.18 -7.20 -14.76
C TRP A 35 5.48 -5.71 -14.87
N LEU A 36 4.94 -5.02 -15.87
CA LEU A 36 5.14 -3.57 -16.00
C LEU A 36 4.51 -2.82 -14.82
N PHE A 37 3.36 -3.30 -14.34
CA PHE A 37 2.67 -2.67 -13.21
C PHE A 37 3.38 -2.94 -11.88
N LEU A 38 3.95 -4.15 -11.72
CA LEU A 38 4.83 -4.48 -10.60
C LEU A 38 6.06 -3.55 -10.56
N ILE A 39 6.70 -3.32 -11.70
CA ILE A 39 7.84 -2.40 -11.80
C ILE A 39 7.39 -0.96 -11.49
N ALA A 40 6.26 -0.52 -12.04
CA ALA A 40 5.71 0.81 -11.77
C ALA A 40 5.43 1.02 -10.27
N GLY A 41 4.88 0.02 -9.57
CA GLY A 41 4.67 0.07 -8.13
C GLY A 41 5.96 0.04 -7.30
N GLY A 42 7.04 -0.56 -7.84
CA GLY A 42 8.37 -0.53 -7.22
C GLY A 42 9.09 0.82 -7.32
N ILE A 43 8.88 1.54 -8.43
CA ILE A 43 9.52 2.85 -8.68
C ILE A 43 8.66 4.01 -8.14
N CYS A 44 7.34 3.91 -8.27
CA CYS A 44 6.39 4.91 -7.84
C CYS A 44 5.54 4.38 -6.68
N ALA A 45 6.03 4.57 -5.45
CA ALA A 45 5.33 4.14 -4.23
C ALA A 45 3.83 4.56 -4.18
N PRO A 46 3.41 5.77 -4.61
CA PRO A 46 1.99 6.13 -4.63
C PRO A 46 1.13 5.20 -5.51
N VAL A 47 1.65 4.71 -6.63
CA VAL A 47 0.93 3.81 -7.55
C VAL A 47 0.62 2.48 -6.87
N ALA A 48 1.61 1.91 -6.17
CA ALA A 48 1.44 0.66 -5.45
C ALA A 48 0.43 0.81 -4.29
N VAL A 49 0.47 1.92 -3.55
CA VAL A 49 -0.47 2.17 -2.46
C VAL A 49 -1.90 2.31 -2.98
N VAL A 50 -2.14 3.13 -4.01
CA VAL A 50 -3.50 3.32 -4.55
C VAL A 50 -4.08 2.00 -5.06
N HIS A 51 -3.30 1.23 -5.83
CA HIS A 51 -3.74 -0.07 -6.31
C HIS A 51 -4.01 -1.06 -5.18
N GLY A 52 -3.07 -1.18 -4.23
CA GLY A 52 -3.20 -2.07 -3.07
C GLY A 52 -4.40 -1.74 -2.20
N VAL A 53 -4.65 -0.45 -1.95
CA VAL A 53 -5.83 0.00 -1.21
C VAL A 53 -7.11 -0.33 -1.97
N GLY A 54 -7.17 -0.11 -3.28
CA GLY A 54 -8.39 -0.45 -4.02
C GLY A 54 -8.67 -1.94 -4.11
N ILE A 55 -7.67 -2.81 -4.02
CA ILE A 55 -7.89 -4.26 -3.86
C ILE A 55 -8.64 -4.55 -2.55
N TRP A 56 -8.31 -3.87 -1.44
CA TRP A 56 -9.03 -4.06 -0.17
C TRP A 56 -10.51 -3.69 -0.26
N PHE A 57 -10.82 -2.66 -1.05
CA PHE A 57 -12.18 -2.20 -1.30
C PHE A 57 -12.86 -2.88 -2.50
N GLY A 58 -12.23 -3.89 -3.10
CA GLY A 58 -12.80 -4.65 -4.22
C GLY A 58 -12.88 -3.89 -5.54
N ALA A 59 -12.14 -2.78 -5.69
CA ALA A 59 -12.06 -2.03 -6.95
C ALA A 59 -11.28 -2.78 -8.04
N TRP A 60 -10.36 -3.67 -7.64
CA TRP A 60 -9.53 -4.48 -8.54
C TRP A 60 -9.41 -5.93 -8.04
N PRO A 61 -9.24 -6.90 -8.96
CA PRO A 61 -9.03 -8.31 -8.65
C PRO A 61 -7.63 -8.63 -8.11
#